data_AF-A0A1B0C2V8-F1
#
_entry.id   AF-A0A1B0C2V8-F1
#
_cell.length_a   1.000
_cell.length_b   1.000
_cell.length_c   1.000
_cell.angle_alpha   90.00
_cell.angle_beta   90.00
_cell.angle_gamma   90.00
#
_symmetry.space_group_name_H-M   'P 1'
#
loop_
_entity.id
_entity.type
_entity.pdbx_description
1 polymer ?
#
loop_
_entity_poly.entity_id
_entity_poly.type
_entity_poly.pdbx_seq_one_letter_code
_entity_poly.pdbx_strand_id
1 'polypeptide(L)' 'MFHLAPNKQKCFKEDIQANQLVMGEYEVSDVSGQVIDYIARDTKEHILSQKEQITKGKFNFMSKTIYMNI' A
#
# COMPACT_ATOMS: atom_id res chain seq x y z
N MET A 1 5.85 -9.28 -7.12
CA MET A 1 6.11 -10.00 -5.86
C MET A 1 7.37 -9.44 -5.23
N PHE A 2 7.37 -9.16 -3.93
CA PHE A 2 8.55 -8.68 -3.22
C PHE A 2 8.62 -9.33 -1.83
N HIS A 3 9.83 -9.40 -1.25
CA HIS A 3 10.01 -9.88 0.12
C HIS A 3 10.04 -8.72 1.10
N LEU A 4 9.31 -8.83 2.21
CA LEU A 4 9.39 -7.93 3.35
C LEU A 4 9.93 -8.71 4.55
N ALA A 5 11.07 -8.29 5.09
CA ALA A 5 11.60 -8.90 6.31
C ALA A 5 10.79 -8.44 7.54
N PRO A 6 10.74 -9.24 8.61
CA PRO A 6 10.08 -8.84 9.85
C PRO A 6 10.58 -7.49 10.36
N ASN A 7 9.68 -6.66 10.89
CA ASN A 7 9.96 -5.32 11.41
C ASN A 7 10.62 -4.37 10.39
N LYS A 8 10.43 -4.62 9.09
CA LYS A 8 10.83 -3.70 8.02
C LYS A 8 9.60 -3.14 7.36
N GLN A 9 9.80 -1.96 6.78
CA GLN A 9 8.83 -1.28 5.94
C GLN A 9 9.40 -1.20 4.52
N LYS A 10 8.56 -1.36 3.52
CA LYS A 10 8.84 -1.05 2.12
C LYS A 10 7.89 0.04 1.63
N CYS A 11 8.47 1.00 0.92
CA CYS A 11 7.73 2.11 0.36
C CYS A 11 7.67 1.97 -1.15
N PHE A 12 6.47 2.05 -1.72
CA PHE A 12 6.25 2.19 -3.15
C PHE A 12 5.88 3.63 -3.45
N LYS A 13 6.58 4.24 -4.41
CA LYS A 13 6.28 5.58 -4.91
C LYS A 13 6.01 5.50 -6.41
N GLU A 14 4.88 6.05 -6.83
CA GLU A 14 4.51 6.20 -8.25
C GLU A 14 4.02 7.64 -8.48
N ASP A 15 4.49 8.24 -9.58
CA ASP A 15 4.04 9.54 -10.07
C ASP A 15 2.99 9.31 -11.15
N ILE A 16 1.80 9.88 -10.95
CA ILE A 16 0.58 9.53 -11.66
C ILE A 16 0.00 10.80 -12.30
N GLN A 17 -0.59 10.68 -13.47
CA GLN A 17 -1.27 11.81 -14.08
C GLN A 17 -2.45 12.29 -13.20
N ALA A 18 -2.70 13.59 -13.23
CA ALA A 18 -3.81 14.18 -12.49
C ALA A 18 -5.16 13.54 -12.88
N ASN A 19 -6.01 13.29 -11.88
CA ASN A 19 -7.34 12.70 -12.03
C ASN A 19 -7.35 11.25 -12.58
N GLN A 20 -6.22 10.55 -12.55
CA GLN A 20 -6.20 9.13 -12.88
C GLN A 20 -6.62 8.29 -11.66
N LEU A 21 -7.49 7.31 -11.90
CA LEU A 21 -7.86 6.33 -10.91
C LEU A 21 -6.75 5.28 -10.78
N VAL A 22 -6.25 5.10 -9.57
CA VAL A 22 -5.28 4.07 -9.23
C VAL A 22 -6.04 2.91 -8.62
N MET A 23 -5.85 1.71 -9.15
CA MET A 23 -6.42 0.48 -8.62
C MET A 23 -5.35 -0.58 -8.52
N GLY A 24 -5.40 -1.39 -7.48
CA GLY A 24 -4.48 -2.49 -7.30
C GLY A 24 -5.06 -3.59 -6.42
N GLU A 25 -4.44 -4.76 -6.51
CA GLU A 25 -4.74 -5.92 -5.69
C GLU A 25 -3.46 -6.35 -4.96
N TYR A 26 -3.62 -6.89 -3.76
CA TYR A 26 -2.52 -7.42 -2.97
C TYR A 26 -2.90 -8.79 -2.39
N GLU A 27 -1.87 -9.61 -2.23
CA GLU A 27 -1.93 -10.89 -1.54
C GLU A 27 -0.65 -11.05 -0.73
N VAL A 28 -0.80 -11.34 0.55
CA VAL A 28 0.27 -11.59 1.51
C VAL A 28 0.42 -13.09 1.62
N SER A 29 1.64 -13.59 1.43
CA SER A 29 1.95 -14.99 1.65
C SER A 29 1.71 -15.33 3.12
N ASP A 30 0.86 -16.32 3.39
CA ASP A 30 0.49 -16.70 4.76
C ASP A 30 1.71 -17.29 5.49
N VAL A 31 2.17 -16.58 6.51
CA VAL A 31 3.23 -17.01 7.43
C VAL A 31 2.70 -16.81 8.84
N SER A 32 2.68 -17.89 9.62
CA SER A 32 2.12 -17.87 10.98
C SER A 32 2.81 -16.81 11.86
N GLY A 33 1.99 -15.98 12.51
CA GLY A 33 2.46 -14.91 13.40
C GLY A 33 2.91 -13.63 12.68
N GLN A 34 2.90 -13.59 11.35
CA GLN A 34 3.19 -12.39 10.60
C GLN A 34 1.94 -11.50 10.50
N VAL A 35 2.11 -10.23 10.86
CA VAL A 35 1.10 -9.18 10.67
C VAL A 35 1.68 -8.17 9.69
N ILE A 36 0.90 -7.84 8.67
CA ILE A 36 1.24 -6.82 7.68
C ILE A 36 0.14 -5.77 7.73
N ASP A 37 0.54 -4.51 7.74
CA ASP A 37 -0.34 -3.36 7.61
C ASP A 37 0.02 -2.62 6.31
N TYR A 38 -0.87 -1.79 5.78
CA TYR A 38 -0.46 -0.84 4.77
C TYR A 38 -1.11 0.52 4.95
N ILE A 39 -0.41 1.54 4.47
CA ILE A 39 -0.92 2.90 4.38
C ILE A 39 -0.47 3.55 3.07
N ALA A 40 -1.44 4.05 2.32
CA ALA A 40 -1.25 4.84 1.11
C ALA A 40 -1.48 6.32 1.43
N ARG A 41 -0.52 7.16 1.06
CA ARG A 41 -0.55 8.62 1.25
C ARG A 41 -0.33 9.37 -0.05
N ASP A 42 -0.82 10.61 -0.13
CA ASP A 42 -0.42 11.55 -1.17
C ASP A 42 0.85 12.34 -0.76
N THR A 43 1.33 13.24 -1.63
CA THR A 43 2.47 14.12 -1.35
C THR A 43 2.23 15.14 -0.24
N LYS A 44 0.99 15.31 0.21
CA LYS A 44 0.61 16.20 1.31
C LYS A 44 0.39 15.41 2.61
N GLU A 45 0.81 14.14 2.63
CA GLU A 45 0.65 13.22 3.77
C GLU A 45 -0.82 12.90 4.11
N HIS A 46 -1.78 13.19 3.21
CA HIS A 46 -3.16 12.76 3.41
C HIS A 46 -3.26 11.24 3.24
N ILE A 47 -3.95 10.59 4.18
CA ILE A 47 -4.21 9.15 4.11
C ILE A 47 -5.28 8.90 3.04
N LEU A 48 -4.87 8.24 1.96
CA LEU A 48 -5.75 7.81 0.87
C LEU A 48 -6.41 6.46 1.20
N SER A 49 -5.67 5.59 1.88
CA SER A 49 -6.14 4.27 2.28
C SER A 49 -5.25 3.73 3.40
N GLN A 50 -5.85 3.09 4.40
CA GLN A 50 -5.14 2.41 5.47
C GLN A 50 -5.87 1.12 5.82
N LYS A 51 -5.11 0.04 5.99
CA LYS A 51 -5.62 -1.26 6.46
C LYS A 51 -4.61 -1.90 7.38
N GLU A 52 -5.12 -2.62 8.36
CA GLU A 52 -4.34 -3.36 9.34
C GLU A 52 -4.61 -4.86 9.20
N GLN A 53 -3.63 -5.68 9.55
CA GLN A 53 -3.71 -7.15 9.52
C GLN A 53 -4.18 -7.70 8.17
N ILE A 54 -3.59 -7.19 7.08
CA ILE A 54 -3.99 -7.54 5.71
C ILE A 54 -3.50 -8.93 5.29
N THR A 55 -4.36 -9.65 4.55
CA THR A 55 -4.04 -10.96 3.97
C THR A 55 -4.22 -10.94 2.45
N LYS A 56 -5.38 -10.50 1.97
CA LYS A 56 -5.64 -10.23 0.55
C LYS A 56 -6.67 -9.13 0.39
N GLY A 57 -6.62 -8.40 -0.70
CA GLY A 57 -7.58 -7.34 -0.94
C GLY A 57 -7.31 -6.50 -2.17
N LYS A 58 -8.13 -5.46 -2.32
CA LYS A 58 -8.01 -4.48 -3.38
C LYS A 58 -8.02 -3.07 -2.79
N PHE A 59 -7.39 -2.14 -3.48
CA PHE A 59 -7.46 -0.72 -3.19
C PHE A 59 -7.82 0.07 -4.45
N ASN A 60 -8.50 1.20 -4.26
CA ASN A 60 -8.68 2.20 -5.29
C ASN A 60 -8.67 3.60 -4.67
N PHE A 61 -7.99 4.54 -5.31
CA PHE A 61 -7.95 5.96 -4.91
C PHE A 61 -7.52 6.83 -6.10
N MET A 62 -7.84 8.13 -6.04
CA MET A 62 -7.38 9.12 -7.01
C MET A 62 -6.33 10.00 -6.37
N SER A 63 -5.12 10.05 -6.94
CA SER A 63 -4.04 10.93 -6.48
C SER A 63 -3.06 11.22 -7.63
N LYS A 64 -2.32 12.33 -7.51
CA LYS A 64 -1.23 12.68 -8.44
C LYS A 64 0.06 11.93 -8.15
N THR A 65 0.32 11.62 -6.88
CA THR A 65 1.51 10.86 -6.46
C THR A 65 1.11 10.05 -5.25
N ILE A 66 1.61 8.83 -5.16
CA ILE A 66 1.25 7.89 -4.11
C ILE A 66 2.50 7.44 -3.35
N TYR A 67 2.37 7.28 -2.05
CA TYR A 67 3.36 6.66 -1.17
C TYR A 67 2.67 5.54 -0.41
N MET A 68 2.99 4.30 -0.75
CA MET A 68 2.42 3.13 -0.09
C MET A 68 3.48 2.46 0.76
N ASN A 69 3.26 2.48 2.07
CA ASN A 69 4.10 1.82 3.05
C ASN A 69 3.44 0.50 3.44
N ILE A 70 4.17 -0.60 3.27
CA ILE A 70 3.86 -1.96 3.74
C ILE A 70 4.93 -2.38 4.75
#